data_AF-U6DHN8-F1
#
_entry.id   AF-U6DHN8-F1
#
_cell.length_a   1.000
_cell.length_b   1.000
_cell.length_c   1.000
_cell.angle_alpha   90.00
_cell.angle_beta   90.00
_cell.angle_gamma   90.00
#
_symmetry.space_group_name_H-M   'P 1'
#
loop_
_entity.id
_entity.type
_entity.pdbx_description
1 polymer ?
#
loop_
_entity_poly.entity_id
_entity_poly.type
_entity_poly.pdbx_seq_one_letter_code
_entity_poly.pdbx_strand_id
1 'polypeptide(L)'
;LSNCAVWQTFGGLECYSPSIGVIFPSHKEPKAPTSLEMLVRFGRRCGRAKEDTEIKNSEEDHALYPPLLPSKVDLREVTIIPQNEWKRIQDSLDSLTREAACLRAERKAKKEMHFRSQEVVKHWTNTYAGMKEQKLEAKKKRDEEVEAERRILDIEEEIHKQGERKKAIEFAKQYQLYQTERVKRFHVLLGFSCISLYI
;
A
#
# COMPACT_ATOMS: atom_id res chain seq x y z
N LEU A 1 39.44 -39.72 14.30
CA LEU A 1 40.23 -40.32 13.20
C LEU A 1 39.33 -40.47 11.98
N SER A 2 39.33 -39.48 11.09
CA SER A 2 38.88 -39.63 9.70
C SER A 2 39.61 -38.57 8.89
N ASN A 3 40.65 -39.02 8.20
CA ASN A 3 41.48 -38.24 7.30
C ASN A 3 40.79 -38.07 5.93
N CYS A 4 41.33 -37.11 5.18
CA CYS A 4 41.32 -36.98 3.71
C CYS A 4 40.11 -36.32 3.03
N ALA A 5 40.32 -35.07 2.62
CA ALA A 5 40.22 -34.63 1.23
C ALA A 5 41.07 -33.35 1.12
N VAL A 6 42.38 -33.47 0.86
CA VAL A 6 43.00 -33.36 -0.47
C VAL A 6 42.63 -32.04 -1.16
N TRP A 7 43.58 -31.12 -1.04
CA TRP A 7 43.73 -29.92 -1.83
C TRP A 7 43.91 -30.29 -3.31
N GLN A 8 43.22 -29.56 -4.18
CA GLN A 8 43.60 -29.50 -5.59
C GLN A 8 43.48 -28.05 -6.05
N THR A 9 44.60 -27.34 -5.96
CA THR A 9 44.90 -26.11 -6.70
C THR A 9 45.49 -26.49 -8.04
N PHE A 10 45.00 -25.89 -9.13
CA PHE A 10 45.58 -25.73 -10.49
C PHE A 10 44.36 -25.50 -11.40
N GLY A 11 44.21 -24.45 -12.19
CA GLY A 11 45.01 -23.30 -12.57
C GLY A 11 44.16 -22.56 -13.62
N GLY A 12 44.57 -21.35 -14.01
CA GLY A 12 43.94 -20.63 -15.12
C GLY A 12 43.41 -19.27 -14.73
N LEU A 13 44.32 -18.33 -14.52
CA LEU A 13 44.05 -16.90 -14.56
C LEU A 13 43.83 -16.55 -16.04
N GLU A 14 42.59 -16.54 -16.49
CA GLU A 14 42.23 -15.87 -17.75
C GLU A 14 41.60 -14.52 -17.43
N CYS A 15 42.37 -13.49 -17.77
CA CYS A 15 41.95 -12.09 -17.78
C CYS A 15 40.88 -11.90 -18.85
N TYR A 16 39.60 -12.06 -18.48
CA TYR A 16 38.50 -11.60 -19.31
C TYR A 16 38.05 -10.24 -18.79
N SER A 17 38.42 -9.17 -19.49
CA SER A 17 37.86 -7.84 -19.30
C SER A 17 36.60 -7.72 -20.15
N PRO A 18 35.38 -7.68 -19.59
CA PRO A 18 34.22 -7.29 -20.35
C PRO A 18 34.20 -5.77 -20.41
N SER A 19 34.46 -5.22 -21.60
CA SER A 19 34.19 -3.83 -21.94
C SER A 19 32.67 -3.62 -21.87
N ILE A 20 32.15 -3.30 -20.67
CA ILE A 20 30.76 -2.92 -20.50
C ILE A 20 30.61 -1.52 -21.08
N GLY A 21 30.08 -1.46 -22.30
CA GLY A 21 29.62 -0.23 -22.91
C GLY A 21 28.53 0.39 -22.04
N VAL A 22 28.82 1.56 -21.47
CA VAL A 22 27.83 2.37 -20.76
C VAL A 22 26.88 2.96 -21.79
N ILE A 23 25.73 2.32 -21.98
CA ILE A 23 24.61 2.92 -22.70
C ILE A 23 23.91 3.85 -21.70
N PHE A 24 24.13 5.15 -21.85
CA PHE A 24 23.36 6.18 -21.14
C PHE A 24 21.89 6.14 -21.61
N PRO A 25 20.90 5.93 -20.72
CA PRO A 25 19.52 6.15 -21.06
C PRO A 25 19.26 7.65 -21.21
N SER A 26 19.06 8.09 -22.45
CA SER A 26 18.57 9.42 -22.79
C SER A 26 17.26 9.70 -22.03
N HIS A 27 17.28 10.72 -21.16
CA HIS A 27 16.09 11.32 -20.58
C HIS A 27 15.10 11.68 -21.71
N LYS A 28 13.96 11.00 -21.75
CA LYS A 28 12.77 11.50 -22.46
C LYS A 28 11.90 12.20 -21.44
N GLU A 29 11.69 13.49 -21.64
CA GLU A 29 10.74 14.29 -20.88
C GLU A 29 9.31 13.70 -20.96
N PRO A 30 8.50 13.82 -19.90
CA PRO A 30 7.12 13.35 -19.92
C PRO A 30 6.25 14.27 -20.79
N LYS A 31 5.90 13.80 -21.99
CA LYS A 31 4.83 14.39 -22.79
C LYS A 31 3.48 14.05 -22.16
N ALA A 32 2.69 15.09 -21.86
CA ALA A 32 1.29 14.96 -21.46
C ALA A 32 0.46 14.33 -22.60
N PRO A 33 -0.41 13.34 -22.32
CA PRO A 33 -1.43 12.93 -23.29
C PRO A 33 -2.73 13.69 -23.04
N THR A 34 -2.95 14.73 -23.85
CA THR A 34 -4.29 15.21 -24.18
C THR A 34 -4.85 14.40 -25.36
N SER A 35 -6.16 14.16 -25.28
CA SER A 35 -7.07 13.68 -26.33
C SER A 35 -7.26 12.16 -26.48
N LEU A 36 -8.49 11.77 -26.17
CA LEU A 36 -9.42 10.97 -26.98
C LEU A 36 -9.08 9.52 -27.38
N GLU A 37 -10.07 8.68 -27.09
CA GLU A 37 -10.41 7.43 -27.78
C GLU A 37 -9.49 6.21 -27.62
N MET A 38 -9.73 5.46 -26.55
CA MET A 38 -9.93 4.02 -26.69
C MET A 38 -11.16 3.59 -25.88
N LEU A 39 -12.31 3.66 -26.57
CA LEU A 39 -13.57 3.07 -26.15
C LEU A 39 -13.46 1.54 -26.20
N VAL A 40 -13.09 0.92 -25.09
CA VAL A 40 -13.19 -0.54 -24.93
C VAL A 40 -14.68 -0.88 -24.76
N ARG A 41 -15.36 -1.13 -25.89
CA ARG A 41 -16.70 -1.73 -25.92
C ARG A 41 -16.59 -3.23 -25.65
N PHE A 42 -16.62 -3.62 -24.38
CA PHE A 42 -17.06 -4.96 -24.01
C PHE A 42 -18.44 -4.91 -23.37
N GLY A 43 -19.41 -5.41 -24.13
CA GLY A 43 -20.82 -5.45 -23.76
C GLY A 43 -21.08 -6.36 -22.56
N ARG A 44 -21.57 -5.74 -21.50
CA ARG A 44 -22.54 -6.35 -20.59
C ARG A 44 -23.68 -5.35 -20.51
N ARG A 45 -24.91 -5.79 -20.75
CA ARG A 45 -26.11 -4.95 -20.70
C ARG A 45 -26.11 -4.17 -19.38
N CYS A 46 -25.77 -2.89 -19.43
CA CYS A 46 -26.00 -1.97 -18.32
C CYS A 46 -27.50 -1.79 -18.23
N GLY A 47 -28.13 -2.41 -17.24
CA GLY A 47 -29.48 -2.01 -16.84
C GLY A 47 -29.45 -0.52 -16.53
N ARG A 48 -30.40 0.25 -17.08
CA ARG A 48 -30.56 1.65 -16.71
C ARG A 48 -30.64 1.75 -15.19
N ALA A 49 -29.87 2.67 -14.61
CA ALA A 49 -30.13 3.14 -13.26
C ALA A 49 -31.56 3.70 -13.26
N LYS A 50 -32.43 3.14 -12.43
CA LYS A 50 -33.67 3.81 -12.09
C LYS A 50 -33.25 5.03 -11.29
N GLU A 51 -33.55 6.21 -11.84
CA GLU A 51 -33.56 7.44 -11.06
C GLU A 51 -34.49 7.21 -9.87
N ASP A 52 -33.98 7.53 -8.67
CA ASP A 52 -34.78 7.54 -7.46
C ASP A 52 -35.89 8.57 -7.67
N THR A 53 -37.06 8.07 -8.04
CA THR A 53 -38.27 8.89 -8.01
C THR A 53 -38.54 9.14 -6.55
N GLU A 54 -38.04 10.27 -6.05
CA GLU A 54 -38.50 10.88 -4.82
C GLU A 54 -40.02 10.87 -4.85
N ILE A 55 -40.60 10.00 -4.02
CA ILE A 55 -42.03 10.01 -3.73
C ILE A 55 -42.23 11.30 -2.94
N LYS A 56 -42.46 12.39 -3.66
CA LYS A 56 -43.08 13.59 -3.10
C LYS A 56 -44.39 13.11 -2.48
N ASN A 57 -44.52 13.31 -1.18
CA ASN A 57 -45.79 13.23 -0.48
C ASN A 57 -46.70 14.29 -1.10
N SER A 58 -47.41 13.93 -2.17
CA SER A 58 -48.52 14.71 -2.67
C SER A 58 -49.66 14.49 -1.71
N GLU A 59 -50.11 15.61 -1.14
CA GLU A 59 -51.29 15.75 -0.30
C GLU A 59 -52.47 14.94 -0.85
N GLU A 60 -53.29 14.49 0.10
CA GLU A 60 -54.46 13.65 -0.06
C GLU A 60 -55.43 14.22 -1.12
N ASP A 61 -55.22 13.85 -2.38
CA ASP A 61 -56.29 13.87 -3.36
C ASP A 61 -57.26 12.76 -2.95
N HIS A 62 -58.29 13.15 -2.18
CA HIS A 62 -59.52 12.41 -2.06
C HIS A 62 -60.17 12.32 -3.46
N ALA A 63 -59.62 11.46 -4.31
CA ALA A 63 -60.29 10.94 -5.47
C ALA A 63 -61.53 10.22 -4.94
N LEU A 64 -62.65 10.95 -4.97
CA LEU A 64 -63.98 10.45 -4.69
C LEU A 64 -64.26 9.38 -5.75
N TYR A 65 -63.85 8.14 -5.47
CA TYR A 65 -64.20 7.01 -6.30
C TYR A 65 -65.73 6.97 -6.37
N PRO A 66 -66.32 7.01 -7.58
CA PRO A 66 -67.74 6.72 -7.72
C PRO A 66 -68.00 5.35 -7.06
N PRO A 67 -69.06 5.16 -6.27
CA PRO A 67 -69.34 3.87 -5.66
C PRO A 67 -69.41 2.79 -6.74
N LEU A 68 -68.39 1.94 -6.85
CA LEU A 68 -68.32 0.83 -7.79
C LEU A 68 -69.21 -0.34 -7.33
N LEU A 69 -70.35 -0.05 -6.71
CA LEU A 69 -71.37 -1.05 -6.47
C LEU A 69 -72.46 -0.83 -7.51
N PRO A 70 -72.67 -1.77 -8.46
CA PRO A 70 -73.82 -1.71 -9.34
C PRO A 70 -75.08 -1.66 -8.47
N SER A 71 -75.83 -0.55 -8.52
CA SER A 71 -77.00 -0.32 -7.65
C SER A 71 -78.22 -1.19 -8.00
N LYS A 72 -78.02 -2.22 -8.82
CA LYS A 72 -79.02 -3.20 -9.27
C LYS A 72 -78.33 -4.55 -9.49
N VAL A 73 -77.90 -5.20 -8.42
CA VAL A 73 -77.57 -6.64 -8.43
C VAL A 73 -78.64 -7.33 -7.62
N ASP A 74 -79.33 -8.29 -8.23
CA ASP A 74 -80.31 -9.12 -7.53
C ASP A 74 -79.63 -9.81 -6.34
N LEU A 75 -80.17 -9.63 -5.13
CA LEU A 75 -79.65 -10.26 -3.91
C LEU A 75 -79.60 -11.81 -4.00
N ARG A 76 -80.29 -12.39 -4.98
CA ARG A 76 -80.28 -13.83 -5.30
C ARG A 76 -79.05 -14.27 -6.11
N GLU A 77 -78.32 -13.35 -6.74
CA GLU A 77 -77.08 -13.61 -7.49
C GLU A 77 -75.81 -13.43 -6.64
N VAL A 78 -75.97 -13.06 -5.36
CA VAL A 78 -74.86 -12.95 -4.42
C VAL A 78 -74.35 -14.34 -4.09
N THR A 79 -73.20 -14.69 -4.65
CA THR A 79 -72.51 -15.95 -4.36
C THR A 79 -71.92 -15.88 -2.97
N ILE A 80 -72.61 -16.45 -1.97
CA ILE A 80 -72.11 -16.53 -0.59
C ILE A 80 -70.98 -17.56 -0.55
N ILE A 81 -69.74 -17.10 -0.39
CA ILE A 81 -68.58 -17.97 -0.24
C ILE A 81 -68.56 -18.53 1.19
N PRO A 82 -68.58 -19.86 1.38
CA PRO A 82 -68.49 -20.45 2.70
C PRO A 82 -67.09 -20.23 3.31
N GLN A 83 -66.99 -20.14 4.63
CA GLN A 83 -65.77 -19.74 5.34
C GLN A 83 -64.53 -20.59 4.99
N ASN A 84 -64.73 -21.88 4.70
CA ASN A 84 -63.68 -22.81 4.28
C ASN A 84 -63.06 -22.44 2.92
N GLU A 85 -63.90 -22.05 1.96
CA GLU A 85 -63.51 -21.63 0.62
C GLU A 85 -62.78 -20.28 0.66
N TRP A 86 -63.26 -19.35 1.51
CA TRP A 86 -62.56 -18.09 1.76
C TRP A 86 -61.15 -18.32 2.30
N LYS A 87 -61.00 -19.19 3.31
CA LYS A 87 -59.71 -19.51 3.90
C LYS A 87 -58.76 -20.16 2.89
N ARG A 88 -59.26 -21.04 2.02
CA ARG A 88 -58.46 -21.65 0.94
C ARG A 88 -57.94 -20.60 -0.05
N ILE A 89 -58.77 -19.65 -0.44
CA ILE A 89 -58.37 -18.56 -1.35
C ILE A 89 -57.30 -17.71 -0.68
N GLN A 90 -57.47 -17.37 0.60
CA GLN A 90 -56.50 -16.60 1.37
C GLN A 90 -55.17 -17.35 1.52
N ASP A 91 -55.19 -18.61 1.93
CA ASP A 91 -53.98 -19.44 2.08
C ASP A 91 -53.25 -19.61 0.73
N SER A 92 -53.98 -19.74 -0.38
CA SER A 92 -53.41 -19.79 -1.73
C SER A 92 -52.73 -18.46 -2.12
N LEU A 93 -53.32 -17.33 -1.75
CA LEU A 93 -52.75 -16.00 -2.04
C LEU A 93 -51.52 -15.71 -1.15
N ASP A 94 -51.60 -16.09 0.13
CA ASP A 94 -50.55 -15.89 1.13
C ASP A 94 -49.37 -16.84 0.96
N SER A 95 -49.56 -17.99 0.31
CA SER A 95 -48.51 -19.00 0.05
C SER A 95 -47.29 -18.39 -0.63
N LEU A 96 -47.49 -17.63 -1.73
CA LEU A 96 -46.42 -16.95 -2.48
C LEU A 96 -45.70 -15.90 -1.62
N THR A 97 -46.45 -15.18 -0.78
CA THR A 97 -45.89 -14.16 0.12
C THR A 97 -45.03 -14.81 1.21
N ARG A 98 -45.48 -15.92 1.80
CA ARG A 98 -44.72 -16.71 2.77
C ARG A 98 -43.46 -17.31 2.16
N GLU A 99 -43.56 -17.86 0.95
CA GLU A 99 -42.41 -18.41 0.24
C GLU A 99 -41.38 -17.32 -0.08
N ALA A 100 -41.82 -16.15 -0.55
CA ALA A 100 -40.94 -15.02 -0.81
C ALA A 100 -40.27 -14.51 0.48
N ALA A 101 -40.99 -14.46 1.61
CA ALA A 101 -40.43 -14.11 2.91
C ALA A 101 -39.41 -15.15 3.40
N CYS A 102 -39.71 -16.45 3.22
CA CYS A 102 -38.81 -17.54 3.56
C CYS A 102 -37.49 -17.46 2.78
N LEU A 103 -37.56 -17.29 1.45
CA LEU A 103 -36.38 -17.13 0.60
C LEU A 103 -35.57 -15.87 0.94
N ARG A 104 -36.22 -14.77 1.36
CA ARG A 104 -35.51 -13.58 1.83
C ARG A 104 -34.79 -13.83 3.14
N ALA A 105 -35.43 -14.51 4.09
CA ALA A 105 -34.84 -14.87 5.37
C ALA A 105 -33.64 -15.82 5.19
N GLU A 106 -33.76 -16.83 4.32
CA GLU A 106 -32.68 -17.76 3.99
C GLU A 106 -31.48 -17.03 3.35
N ARG A 107 -31.73 -16.15 2.37
CA ARG A 107 -30.68 -15.33 1.77
C ARG A 107 -30.00 -14.42 2.79
N LYS A 108 -30.75 -13.85 3.74
CA LYS A 108 -30.20 -13.02 4.81
C LYS A 108 -29.33 -13.85 5.74
N ALA A 109 -29.79 -15.03 6.18
CA ALA A 109 -29.05 -15.95 7.02
C ALA A 109 -27.74 -16.41 6.35
N LYS A 110 -27.79 -16.73 5.06
CA LYS A 110 -26.60 -17.12 4.28
C LYS A 110 -25.59 -15.99 4.16
N LYS A 111 -26.04 -14.76 3.91
CA LYS A 111 -25.17 -13.58 3.87
C LYS A 111 -24.53 -13.32 5.23
N GLU A 112 -25.31 -13.38 6.29
CA GLU A 112 -24.82 -13.22 7.66
C GLU A 112 -23.76 -14.27 8.01
N MET A 113 -24.01 -15.54 7.68
CA MET A 113 -23.03 -16.61 7.86
C MET A 113 -21.74 -16.34 7.06
N HIS A 114 -21.86 -15.85 5.82
CA HIS A 114 -20.71 -15.49 5.01
C HIS A 114 -19.89 -14.35 5.62
N PHE A 115 -20.53 -13.30 6.14
CA PHE A 115 -19.84 -12.21 6.82
C PHE A 115 -19.08 -12.71 8.04
N ARG A 116 -19.70 -13.54 8.88
CA ARG A 116 -19.03 -14.16 10.03
C ARG A 116 -17.82 -15.00 9.62
N SER A 117 -17.94 -15.79 8.56
CA SER A 117 -16.80 -16.54 8.03
C SER A 117 -15.68 -15.64 7.52
N GLN A 118 -16.00 -14.54 6.84
CA GLN A 118 -14.99 -13.58 6.39
C GLN A 118 -14.26 -12.93 7.58
N GLU A 119 -14.96 -12.58 8.64
CA GLU A 119 -14.35 -11.98 9.84
C GLU A 119 -13.36 -12.94 10.49
N VAL A 120 -13.70 -14.23 10.62
CA VAL A 120 -12.75 -15.22 11.14
C VAL A 120 -11.51 -15.34 10.24
N VAL A 121 -11.68 -15.32 8.91
CA VAL A 121 -10.55 -15.40 7.95
C VAL A 121 -9.64 -14.18 8.04
N LYS A 122 -10.17 -12.98 8.26
CA LYS A 122 -9.35 -11.75 8.40
C LYS A 122 -8.37 -11.84 9.57
N HIS A 123 -8.79 -12.44 10.69
CA HIS A 123 -7.94 -12.59 11.87
C HIS A 123 -7.01 -13.80 11.78
N TRP A 124 -7.11 -14.60 10.72
CA TRP A 124 -6.20 -15.72 10.52
C TRP A 124 -4.83 -15.22 10.04
N THR A 125 -3.86 -15.33 10.94
CA THR A 125 -2.47 -14.91 10.79
C THR A 125 -1.73 -15.51 9.58
N ASN A 126 -2.18 -16.65 9.05
CA ASN A 126 -1.54 -17.36 7.93
C ASN A 126 -2.25 -17.13 6.58
N THR A 127 -3.03 -16.05 6.45
CA THR A 127 -3.62 -15.68 5.17
C THR A 127 -2.55 -15.06 4.28
N TYR A 128 -2.47 -15.48 3.01
CA TYR A 128 -1.51 -14.95 2.03
C TYR A 128 -1.51 -13.41 1.95
N ALA A 129 -2.68 -12.78 2.06
CA ALA A 129 -2.82 -11.32 2.11
C ALA A 129 -2.05 -10.69 3.29
N GLY A 130 -2.21 -11.24 4.50
CA GLY A 130 -1.49 -10.77 5.69
C GLY A 130 0.01 -10.99 5.60
N MET A 131 0.45 -12.13 5.06
CA MET A 131 1.87 -12.42 4.89
C MET A 131 2.54 -11.46 3.87
N LYS A 132 1.82 -11.08 2.81
CA LYS A 132 2.30 -10.08 1.84
C LYS A 132 2.45 -8.71 2.48
N GLU A 133 1.49 -8.28 3.29
CA GLU A 133 1.52 -7.01 4.01
C GLU A 133 2.67 -6.95 5.01
N GLN A 134 2.83 -7.99 5.84
CA GLN A 134 3.96 -8.12 6.76
C GLN A 134 5.31 -8.08 6.04
N LYS A 135 5.43 -8.77 4.90
CA LYS A 135 6.67 -8.74 4.09
C LYS A 135 6.96 -7.34 3.54
N LEU A 136 5.92 -6.60 3.15
CA LEU A 136 6.05 -5.23 2.65
C LEU A 136 6.49 -4.29 3.78
N GLU A 137 5.86 -4.37 4.95
CA GLU A 137 6.23 -3.60 6.13
C GLU A 137 7.66 -3.90 6.60
N ALA A 138 8.03 -5.18 6.67
CA ALA A 138 9.38 -5.60 7.01
C ALA A 138 10.42 -5.12 5.99
N LYS A 139 10.03 -4.95 4.72
CA LYS A 139 10.91 -4.34 3.71
C LYS A 139 11.05 -2.85 3.94
N LYS A 140 9.94 -2.12 4.13
CA LYS A 140 9.97 -0.68 4.42
C LYS A 140 10.86 -0.35 5.61
N LYS A 141 10.70 -1.09 6.71
CA LYS A 141 11.52 -0.91 7.92
C LYS A 141 13.02 -1.10 7.64
N ARG A 142 13.40 -2.14 6.90
CA ARG A 142 14.80 -2.35 6.51
C ARG A 142 15.32 -1.25 5.61
N ASP A 143 14.52 -0.80 4.64
CA ASP A 143 14.92 0.27 3.73
C ASP A 143 15.10 1.60 4.52
N GLU A 144 14.23 1.88 5.49
CA GLU A 144 14.34 3.05 6.40
C GLU A 144 15.59 3.01 7.28
N GLU A 145 15.94 1.84 7.83
CA GLU A 145 17.16 1.62 8.61
C GLU A 145 18.42 1.84 7.77
N VAL A 146 18.45 1.28 6.55
CA VAL A 146 19.58 1.44 5.62
C VAL A 146 19.77 2.90 5.21
N GLU A 147 18.68 3.62 4.93
CA GLU A 147 18.77 5.05 4.60
C GLU A 147 19.17 5.91 5.82
N ALA A 148 18.84 5.50 7.04
CA ALA A 148 19.35 6.14 8.24
C ALA A 148 20.86 5.94 8.43
N GLU A 149 21.36 4.72 8.23
CA GLU A 149 22.79 4.41 8.27
C GLU A 149 23.57 5.20 7.22
N ARG A 150 23.06 5.31 5.99
CA ARG A 150 23.66 6.10 4.92
C ARG A 150 23.82 7.58 5.31
N ARG A 151 22.78 8.17 5.90
CA ARG A 151 22.84 9.56 6.38
C ARG A 151 23.90 9.75 7.47
N ILE A 152 24.06 8.78 8.36
CA ILE A 152 25.08 8.84 9.41
C ILE A 152 26.47 8.79 8.77
N LEU A 153 26.70 7.89 7.82
CA LEU A 153 27.97 7.78 7.11
C LEU A 153 28.33 9.08 6.37
N ASP A 154 27.38 9.72 5.70
CA ASP A 154 27.62 11.00 5.02
C ASP A 154 28.08 12.10 6.00
N ILE A 155 27.48 12.15 7.18
CA ILE A 155 27.86 13.10 8.24
C ILE A 155 29.25 12.78 8.78
N GLU A 156 29.54 11.50 9.05
CA GLU A 156 30.85 11.05 9.54
C GLU A 156 31.97 11.36 8.54
N GLU A 157 31.71 11.15 7.24
CA GLU A 157 32.67 11.45 6.17
C GLU A 157 32.95 12.96 6.08
N GLU A 158 31.92 13.80 6.20
CA GLU A 158 32.09 15.25 6.21
C GLU A 158 32.90 15.72 7.43
N ILE A 159 32.62 15.17 8.62
CA ILE A 159 33.40 15.45 9.83
C ILE A 159 34.87 15.02 9.64
N HIS A 160 35.10 13.84 9.05
CA HIS A 160 36.44 13.34 8.77
C HIS A 160 37.22 14.29 7.85
N LYS A 161 36.61 14.68 6.72
CA LYS A 161 37.19 15.62 5.75
C LYS A 161 37.49 16.98 6.38
N GLN A 162 36.58 17.50 7.21
CA GLN A 162 36.82 18.74 7.94
C GLN A 162 37.99 18.60 8.94
N GLY A 163 38.08 17.45 9.61
CA GLY A 163 39.21 17.11 10.47
C GLY A 163 40.54 17.12 9.71
N GLU A 164 40.61 16.49 8.55
CA GLU A 164 41.81 16.48 7.69
C GLU A 164 42.19 17.89 7.21
N ARG A 165 41.19 18.69 6.78
CA ARG A 165 41.42 20.09 6.40
C ARG A 165 42.01 20.91 7.55
N LYS A 166 41.48 20.76 8.77
CA LYS A 166 42.00 21.44 9.96
C LYS A 166 43.43 21.01 10.28
N LYS A 167 43.71 19.69 10.25
CA LYS A 167 45.07 19.15 10.47
C LYS A 167 46.07 19.71 9.46
N ALA A 168 45.71 19.76 8.18
CA ALA A 168 46.57 20.33 7.14
C ALA A 168 46.86 21.82 7.37
N ILE A 169 45.85 22.60 7.77
CA ILE A 169 46.01 24.03 8.09
C ILE A 169 46.90 24.21 9.32
N GLU A 170 46.70 23.43 10.38
CA GLU A 170 47.53 23.48 11.59
C GLU A 170 48.98 23.11 11.31
N PHE A 171 49.20 22.06 10.53
CA PHE A 171 50.54 21.66 10.11
C PHE A 171 51.21 22.76 9.28
N ALA A 172 50.49 23.38 8.34
CA ALA A 172 51.00 24.51 7.57
C ALA A 172 51.35 25.72 8.47
N LYS A 173 50.52 26.04 9.47
CA LYS A 173 50.80 27.10 10.46
C LYS A 173 52.04 26.78 11.29
N GLN A 174 52.18 25.55 11.77
CA GLN A 174 53.37 25.10 12.50
C GLN A 174 54.62 25.27 11.63
N TYR A 175 54.56 24.80 10.37
CA TYR A 175 55.65 24.95 9.43
C TYR A 175 56.04 26.41 9.21
N GLN A 176 55.06 27.30 9.01
CA GLN A 176 55.30 28.74 8.89
C GLN A 176 55.97 29.31 10.16
N LEU A 177 55.53 28.92 11.35
CA LEU A 177 56.14 29.35 12.61
C LEU A 177 57.61 28.91 12.72
N TYR A 178 57.93 27.65 12.39
CA TYR A 178 59.32 27.15 12.37
C TYR A 178 60.21 27.87 11.34
N GLN A 179 59.62 28.37 10.25
CA GLN A 179 60.37 29.14 9.26
C GLN A 179 60.77 30.54 9.74
N THR A 180 60.13 31.08 10.79
CA THR A 180 60.46 32.42 11.30
C THR A 180 61.85 32.47 11.95
N GLU A 181 62.62 33.52 11.61
CA GLU A 181 64.01 33.71 12.10
C GLU A 181 64.11 33.76 13.62
N ARG A 182 63.07 34.24 14.31
CA ARG A 182 63.02 34.25 15.78
C ARG A 182 63.07 32.81 16.31
N VAL A 183 62.18 31.94 15.84
CA VAL A 183 62.11 30.54 16.30
C VAL A 183 63.36 29.76 15.90
N LYS A 184 63.92 29.98 14.71
CA LYS A 184 65.19 29.37 14.28
C LYS A 184 66.35 29.72 15.22
N ARG A 185 66.50 31.00 15.57
CA ARG A 185 67.52 31.46 16.52
C ARG A 185 67.34 30.83 17.90
N PHE A 186 66.11 30.74 18.39
CA PHE A 186 65.82 30.06 19.66
C PHE A 186 66.20 28.58 19.61
N HIS A 187 65.92 27.84 18.53
CA HIS A 187 66.29 26.43 18.41
C HIS A 187 67.81 26.22 18.37
N VAL A 188 68.54 27.10 17.67
CA VAL A 188 70.00 27.07 17.63
C VAL A 188 70.59 27.31 19.03
N LEU A 189 70.09 28.32 19.75
CA LEU A 189 70.53 28.62 21.12
C LEU A 189 70.19 27.50 22.10
N LEU A 190 69.00 26.89 22.00
CA LEU A 190 68.62 25.73 22.80
C LEU A 190 69.52 24.52 22.52
N GLY A 191 69.85 24.27 21.26
CA GLY A 191 70.78 23.20 20.87
C GLY A 191 72.17 23.39 21.46
N PHE A 192 72.72 24.60 21.40
CA PHE A 192 74.00 24.92 22.03
C PHE A 192 73.96 24.75 23.56
N SER A 193 72.89 25.20 24.21
CA SER A 193 72.71 25.02 25.66
C SER A 193 72.69 23.54 26.05
N CYS A 194 71.97 22.70 25.30
CA CYS A 194 71.92 21.25 25.56
C CYS A 194 73.29 20.57 25.39
N ILE A 195 74.08 20.97 24.39
CA ILE A 195 75.44 20.45 24.19
C ILE A 195 76.35 20.89 25.33
N SER A 196 76.26 22.15 25.77
CA SER A 196 77.04 22.66 26.90
C SER A 196 76.68 22.05 28.25
N LEU A 197 75.49 21.46 28.41
CA LEU A 197 75.10 20.73 29.61
C LEU A 197 75.46 19.24 29.56
N TYR A 198 75.78 18.71 28.37
CA TYR A 198 76.13 17.31 28.16
C TYR A 198 77.65 17.05 28.16
N ILE A 199 78.46 18.09 27.97
CA ILE A 199 79.93 18.10 28.08
C ILE A 199 80.33 18.57 29.47
#